data_AF-A0A9W4XLQ2-F1
#
_entry.id   AF-A0A9W4XLQ2-F1
#
_cell.length_a   1.000
_cell.length_b   1.000
_cell.length_c   1.000
_cell.angle_alpha   90.00
_cell.angle_beta   90.00
_cell.angle_gamma   90.00
#
_symmetry.space_group_name_H-M   'P 1'
#
loop_
_entity.id
_entity.type
_entity.pdbx_description
1 polymer ?
#
loop_
_entity_poly.entity_id
_entity_poly.type
_entity_poly.pdbx_seq_one_letter_code
_entity_poly.pdbx_strand_id
1 'polypeptide(L)'
;MHLLTTSFRPFLLLAAILSLLSTTLAQNQCEGDKSIEGYCTILSMTDVTDKSSKTPTTAQCMNTCRSILSDAGDWIVDFTGHPEGYIDKLSQSSCSFSIGRGAGEGLDYRFHMHNQDIVDIIDDVNRRFGGLHGGNVAAEGTMECEGHQATWFVN
;
A
#
# COMPACT_ATOMS: atom_id res chain seq x y z
N MET A 1 20.21 -75.43 13.22
CA MET A 1 19.41 -74.90 14.34
C MET A 1 19.95 -73.51 14.65
N HIS A 2 19.12 -72.47 14.42
CA HIS A 2 19.24 -71.09 14.94
C HIS A 2 20.44 -70.24 14.43
N LEU A 3 20.38 -68.93 14.17
CA LEU A 3 19.35 -67.90 14.31
C LEU A 3 19.78 -66.70 13.43
N LEU A 4 18.82 -66.04 12.76
CA LEU A 4 18.99 -64.72 12.14
C LEU A 4 19.26 -63.66 13.22
N THR A 5 20.17 -62.70 12.98
CA THR A 5 20.15 -61.41 13.67
C THR A 5 20.49 -60.27 12.70
N THR A 6 19.49 -59.43 12.49
CA THR A 6 19.54 -58.08 11.91
C THR A 6 20.23 -57.12 12.87
N SER A 7 21.10 -56.23 12.39
CA SER A 7 21.57 -55.07 13.16
C SER A 7 21.27 -53.77 12.41
N PHE A 8 20.45 -52.96 13.07
CA PHE A 8 19.85 -51.70 12.62
C PHE A 8 20.83 -50.54 12.83
N ARG A 9 20.87 -49.61 11.86
CA ARG A 9 21.70 -48.39 11.85
C ARG A 9 21.21 -47.34 12.86
N PRO A 10 22.10 -46.65 13.59
CA PRO A 10 21.75 -45.38 14.24
C PRO A 10 22.74 -44.29 13.82
N PHE A 11 22.76 -43.88 12.55
CA PHE A 11 23.63 -42.77 12.10
C PHE A 11 22.96 -41.78 11.13
N LEU A 12 21.63 -41.81 11.00
CA LEU A 12 20.88 -41.00 10.01
C LEU A 12 19.82 -40.08 10.64
N LEU A 13 19.96 -39.69 11.91
CA LEU A 13 18.92 -38.91 12.61
C LEU A 13 19.33 -37.51 13.10
N LEU A 14 20.55 -37.02 12.80
CA LEU A 14 20.98 -35.68 13.23
C LEU A 14 21.05 -34.61 12.13
N ALA A 15 20.81 -34.95 10.86
CA ALA A 15 20.93 -33.99 9.74
C ALA A 15 19.59 -33.39 9.27
N ALA A 16 18.49 -33.59 10.01
CA ALA A 16 17.13 -33.23 9.56
C ALA A 16 16.43 -32.14 10.40
N ILE A 17 17.16 -31.38 11.22
CA ILE A 17 16.56 -30.35 12.11
C ILE A 17 17.15 -28.94 11.85
N LEU A 18 17.69 -28.68 10.65
CA LEU A 18 18.25 -27.36 10.30
C LEU A 18 17.64 -26.72 9.05
N SER A 19 16.38 -27.03 8.77
CA SER A 19 15.66 -26.44 7.65
C SER A 19 14.21 -26.28 8.07
N LEU A 20 13.87 -25.14 8.67
CA LEU A 20 12.52 -24.53 8.75
C LEU A 20 12.57 -23.25 9.61
N LEU A 21 13.62 -22.43 9.48
CA LEU A 21 13.50 -20.99 9.77
C LEU A 21 13.17 -20.31 8.44
N SER A 22 11.99 -20.62 7.92
CA SER A 22 11.39 -19.81 6.86
C SER A 22 10.95 -18.52 7.52
N THR A 23 11.86 -17.54 7.61
CA THR A 23 11.46 -16.16 7.86
C THR A 23 10.57 -15.76 6.69
N THR A 24 9.26 -15.88 6.87
CA THR A 24 8.28 -15.26 5.98
C THR A 24 8.42 -13.76 6.17
N LEU A 25 9.39 -13.15 5.49
CA LEU A 25 9.32 -11.73 5.21
C LEU A 25 8.03 -11.56 4.42
N ALA A 26 7.02 -10.97 5.06
CA ALA A 26 5.81 -10.57 4.37
C ALA A 26 6.25 -9.68 3.19
N GLN A 27 6.09 -10.16 1.97
CA GLN A 27 6.47 -9.39 0.79
C GLN A 27 5.68 -8.09 0.79
N ASN A 28 6.38 -6.97 0.60
CA ASN A 28 5.76 -5.67 0.47
C ASN A 28 5.05 -5.56 -0.89
N GLN A 29 3.78 -5.96 -0.93
CA GLN A 29 2.90 -5.86 -2.10
C GLN A 29 2.60 -4.43 -2.57
N CYS A 30 3.03 -3.40 -1.84
CA CYS A 30 2.90 -2.00 -2.26
C CYS A 30 4.19 -1.46 -2.89
N GLU A 31 5.29 -2.23 -2.93
CA GLU A 31 6.56 -1.75 -3.49
C GLU A 31 6.41 -1.39 -4.98
N GLY A 32 5.57 -2.12 -5.74
CA GLY A 32 5.34 -1.85 -7.16
C GLY A 32 6.62 -1.96 -8.01
N ASP A 33 6.67 -1.25 -9.13
CA ASP A 33 7.86 -1.11 -9.98
C ASP A 33 8.43 0.31 -9.83
N LYS A 34 9.48 0.44 -9.00
CA LYS A 34 10.13 1.72 -8.72
C LYS A 34 10.89 2.31 -9.93
N SER A 35 10.96 1.61 -11.07
CA SER A 35 11.51 2.16 -12.31
C SER A 35 10.49 2.99 -13.11
N ILE A 36 9.21 2.90 -12.76
CA ILE A 36 8.16 3.68 -13.39
C ILE A 36 8.06 5.04 -12.68
N GLU A 37 8.44 6.09 -13.40
CA GLU A 37 8.19 7.47 -12.99
C GLU A 37 6.70 7.77 -13.26
N GLY A 38 5.91 7.89 -12.19
CA GLY A 38 4.51 8.29 -12.29
C GLY A 38 4.34 9.77 -12.63
N TYR A 39 3.14 10.32 -12.47
CA TYR A 39 2.83 11.70 -12.83
C TYR A 39 2.82 12.65 -11.63
N CYS A 40 2.94 12.10 -10.41
CA CYS A 40 2.75 12.84 -9.19
C CYS A 40 4.01 12.87 -8.33
N THR A 41 4.26 14.02 -7.71
CA THR A 41 5.31 14.19 -6.70
C THR A 41 4.67 14.48 -5.34
N ILE A 42 4.93 13.63 -4.35
CA ILE A 42 4.47 13.86 -2.96
C ILE A 42 5.18 15.10 -2.39
N LEU A 43 4.38 16.06 -1.92
CA LEU A 43 4.87 17.30 -1.32
C LEU A 43 4.84 17.25 0.21
N SER A 44 3.82 16.62 0.79
CA SER A 44 3.68 16.50 2.24
C SER A 44 2.97 15.21 2.65
N MET A 45 3.14 14.82 3.92
CA MET A 45 2.54 13.63 4.50
C MET A 45 2.40 13.82 6.01
N THR A 46 1.21 13.58 6.54
CA THR A 46 0.87 13.70 7.96
C THR A 46 0.14 12.44 8.42
N ASP A 47 0.57 11.88 9.54
CA ASP A 47 -0.16 10.81 10.22
C ASP A 47 -1.42 11.37 10.88
N VAL A 48 -2.57 10.78 10.54
CA VAL A 48 -3.87 11.15 11.10
C VAL A 48 -4.59 9.96 11.74
N THR A 49 -3.88 8.85 11.98
CA THR A 49 -4.45 7.59 12.46
C THR A 49 -5.29 7.76 13.73
N ASP A 50 -4.80 8.49 14.74
CA ASP A 50 -5.53 8.72 16.00
C ASP A 50 -6.75 9.65 15.87
N LYS A 51 -6.84 10.42 14.78
CA LYS A 51 -7.92 11.37 14.50
C LYS A 51 -8.99 10.78 13.58
N SER A 52 -8.68 9.67 12.92
CA SER A 52 -9.58 9.02 11.96
C SER A 52 -10.54 8.06 12.67
N SER A 53 -11.82 8.16 12.34
CA SER A 53 -12.89 7.34 12.94
C SER A 53 -12.92 5.89 12.44
N LYS A 54 -12.29 5.63 11.30
CA LYS A 54 -12.09 4.32 10.70
C LYS A 54 -10.69 4.31 10.11
N THR A 55 -9.89 3.35 10.52
CA THR A 55 -8.50 3.20 10.07
C THR A 55 -8.29 1.77 9.59
N PRO A 56 -7.76 1.55 8.38
CA PRO A 56 -7.40 0.24 7.91
C PRO A 56 -6.17 -0.26 8.65
N THR A 57 -6.06 -1.58 8.75
CA THR A 57 -4.80 -2.24 9.05
C THR A 57 -3.85 -2.12 7.86
N THR A 58 -2.54 -2.16 8.11
CA THR A 58 -1.52 -2.27 7.06
C THR A 58 -1.84 -3.39 6.06
N ALA A 59 -2.26 -4.57 6.55
CA ALA A 59 -2.65 -5.70 5.72
C ALA A 59 -3.81 -5.39 4.76
N GLN A 60 -4.78 -4.57 5.18
CA GLN A 60 -5.85 -4.11 4.30
C GLN A 60 -5.30 -3.18 3.21
N CYS A 61 -4.36 -2.29 3.55
CA CYS A 61 -3.68 -1.45 2.56
C CYS A 61 -2.83 -2.26 1.57
N MET A 62 -2.15 -3.31 2.01
CA MET A 62 -1.45 -4.25 1.13
C MET A 62 -2.36 -4.90 0.09
N ASN A 63 -3.58 -5.27 0.51
CA ASN A 63 -4.58 -5.83 -0.41
C ASN A 63 -5.08 -4.78 -1.43
N THR A 64 -5.23 -3.52 -1.01
CA THR A 64 -5.56 -2.41 -1.92
C THR A 64 -4.48 -2.22 -2.98
N CYS A 65 -3.20 -2.21 -2.61
CA CYS A 65 -2.08 -2.13 -3.56
C CYS A 65 -2.13 -3.25 -4.59
N ARG A 66 -2.40 -4.49 -4.16
CA ARG A 66 -2.53 -5.63 -5.07
C ARG A 66 -3.67 -5.44 -6.08
N SER A 67 -4.79 -4.87 -5.63
CA SER A 67 -5.92 -4.57 -6.52
C SER A 67 -5.55 -3.51 -7.55
N ILE A 68 -4.90 -2.44 -7.13
CA ILE A 68 -4.47 -1.34 -8.00
C ILE A 68 -3.46 -1.83 -9.04
N LEU A 69 -2.43 -2.59 -8.61
CA LEU A 69 -1.41 -3.15 -9.52
C LEU A 69 -1.96 -4.21 -10.47
N SER A 70 -3.15 -4.77 -10.20
CA SER A 70 -3.82 -5.69 -11.12
C SER A 70 -4.72 -4.99 -12.14
N ASP A 71 -5.03 -3.71 -11.92
CA ASP A 71 -5.80 -2.90 -12.85
C ASP A 71 -4.87 -2.28 -13.91
N ALA A 72 -5.39 -2.10 -15.12
CA ALA A 72 -4.64 -1.58 -16.24
C ALA A 72 -5.03 -0.13 -16.52
N GLY A 73 -4.01 0.72 -16.69
CA GLY A 73 -4.18 2.12 -17.06
C GLY A 73 -4.12 3.07 -15.87
N ASP A 74 -4.27 4.34 -16.20
CA ASP A 74 -4.15 5.43 -15.26
C ASP A 74 -5.52 5.81 -14.69
N TRP A 75 -5.53 6.25 -13.45
CA TRP A 75 -6.70 6.87 -12.87
C TRP A 75 -6.78 8.33 -13.31
N ILE A 76 -7.91 8.72 -13.87
CA ILE A 76 -8.22 10.13 -14.15
C ILE A 76 -8.95 10.68 -12.93
N VAL A 77 -8.29 11.59 -12.22
CA VAL A 77 -8.94 12.41 -11.19
C VAL A 77 -9.65 13.55 -11.90
N ASP A 78 -10.98 13.58 -11.85
CA ASP A 78 -11.78 14.57 -12.58
C ASP A 78 -12.61 15.42 -11.62
N PHE A 79 -12.26 16.70 -11.57
CA PHE A 79 -12.97 17.67 -10.78
C PHE A 79 -13.91 18.57 -11.59
N THR A 80 -13.99 18.39 -12.91
CA THR A 80 -14.86 19.18 -13.79
C THR A 80 -16.32 19.08 -13.34
N GLY A 81 -16.95 20.23 -13.07
CA GLY A 81 -18.37 20.30 -12.68
C GLY A 81 -18.67 19.86 -11.25
N HIS A 82 -17.67 19.48 -10.46
CA HIS A 82 -17.84 19.10 -9.05
C HIS A 82 -17.71 20.31 -8.11
N PRO A 83 -18.50 20.36 -7.01
CA PRO A 83 -18.44 21.46 -6.06
C PRO A 83 -17.10 21.50 -5.29
N GLU A 84 -16.86 22.62 -4.61
CA GLU A 84 -15.79 22.71 -3.60
C GLU A 84 -15.96 21.63 -2.52
N GLY A 85 -14.87 21.01 -2.10
CA GLY A 85 -14.88 19.92 -1.12
C GLY A 85 -15.25 18.54 -1.68
N TYR A 86 -15.47 18.40 -3.00
CA TYR A 86 -15.58 17.07 -3.62
C TYR A 86 -14.28 16.26 -3.44
N ILE A 87 -14.44 14.97 -3.17
CA ILE A 87 -13.36 14.00 -2.99
C ILE A 87 -13.59 12.87 -4.00
N ASP A 88 -12.62 12.67 -4.90
CA ASP A 88 -12.60 11.55 -5.83
C ASP A 88 -11.96 10.33 -5.17
N LYS A 89 -12.54 9.15 -5.28
CA LYS A 89 -12.17 7.97 -4.49
C LYS A 89 -11.89 6.77 -5.39
N LEU A 90 -10.64 6.31 -5.40
CA LEU A 90 -10.16 5.24 -6.28
C LEU A 90 -10.58 3.83 -5.84
N SER A 91 -11.05 3.62 -4.61
CA SER A 91 -11.45 2.27 -4.19
C SER A 91 -12.44 2.27 -3.04
N GLN A 92 -13.40 1.34 -3.07
CA GLN A 92 -14.27 1.02 -1.93
C GLN A 92 -13.68 -0.08 -1.01
N SER A 93 -12.41 -0.44 -1.19
CA SER A 93 -11.71 -1.39 -0.31
C SER A 93 -11.61 -0.88 1.13
N SER A 94 -11.24 -1.78 2.04
CA SER A 94 -11.13 -1.46 3.46
C SER A 94 -10.07 -0.40 3.77
N CYS A 95 -8.99 -0.34 2.98
CA CYS A 95 -8.06 0.79 2.92
C CYS A 95 -8.36 1.53 1.62
N SER A 96 -8.92 2.72 1.74
CA SER A 96 -9.26 3.59 0.62
C SER A 96 -8.18 4.60 0.32
N PHE A 97 -8.08 4.93 -0.96
CA PHE A 97 -7.30 6.05 -1.46
C PHE A 97 -8.25 7.05 -2.10
N SER A 98 -8.06 8.34 -1.81
CA SER A 98 -8.89 9.39 -2.36
C SER A 98 -8.15 10.71 -2.49
N ILE A 99 -8.65 11.56 -3.39
CA ILE A 99 -8.03 12.80 -3.82
C ILE A 99 -9.02 13.94 -3.67
N GLY A 100 -8.59 15.01 -3.03
CA GLY A 100 -9.28 16.29 -2.98
C GLY A 100 -8.52 17.35 -3.75
N ARG A 101 -9.17 18.50 -3.97
CA ARG A 101 -8.51 19.64 -4.61
C ARG A 101 -7.38 20.19 -3.72
N GLY A 102 -6.30 20.64 -4.36
CA GLY A 102 -5.27 21.43 -3.69
C GLY A 102 -5.74 22.84 -3.34
N ALA A 103 -5.02 23.48 -2.43
CA ALA A 103 -5.34 24.85 -2.02
C ALA A 103 -5.03 25.83 -3.16
N GLY A 104 -6.02 26.65 -3.54
CA GLY A 104 -5.87 27.67 -4.58
C GLY A 104 -6.05 27.17 -6.01
N GLU A 105 -6.32 25.87 -6.21
CA GLU A 105 -6.66 25.33 -7.53
C GLU A 105 -8.02 25.81 -8.03
N GLY A 106 -8.18 25.79 -9.35
CA GLY A 106 -9.45 26.08 -10.00
C GLY A 106 -10.54 25.03 -9.68
N LEU A 107 -11.79 25.35 -10.00
CA LEU A 107 -12.91 24.42 -9.87
C LEU A 107 -13.02 23.42 -11.04
N ASP A 108 -12.24 23.60 -12.10
CA ASP A 108 -12.42 22.83 -13.33
C ASP A 108 -11.06 22.39 -13.89
N TYR A 109 -10.59 21.25 -13.39
CA TYR A 109 -9.37 20.62 -13.87
C TYR A 109 -9.44 19.10 -13.64
N ARG A 110 -8.54 18.40 -14.33
CA ARG A 110 -8.34 16.96 -14.21
C ARG A 110 -6.87 16.66 -14.38
N PHE A 111 -6.42 15.54 -13.86
CA PHE A 111 -5.07 15.04 -14.08
C PHE A 111 -5.05 13.52 -14.01
N HIS A 112 -3.98 12.94 -14.55
CA HIS A 112 -3.73 11.52 -14.49
C HIS A 112 -2.90 11.15 -13.27
N MET A 113 -3.20 9.98 -12.70
CA MET A 113 -2.35 9.29 -11.74
C MET A 113 -2.01 7.91 -12.29
N HIS A 114 -0.72 7.60 -12.37
CA HIS A 114 -0.29 6.26 -12.66
C HIS A 114 -0.54 5.37 -11.44
N ASN A 115 -0.82 4.08 -11.63
CA ASN A 115 -1.03 3.14 -10.52
C ASN A 115 0.16 3.11 -9.54
N GLN A 116 1.38 3.36 -10.05
CA GLN A 116 2.59 3.49 -9.24
C GLN A 116 2.53 4.67 -8.26
N ASP A 117 1.98 5.84 -8.67
CA ASP A 117 1.83 7.01 -7.79
C ASP A 117 1.02 6.67 -6.54
N ILE A 118 -0.09 5.93 -6.72
CA ILE A 118 -0.99 5.57 -5.63
C ILE A 118 -0.35 4.54 -4.71
N VAL A 119 0.24 3.47 -5.26
CA VAL A 119 0.84 2.44 -4.39
C VAL A 119 2.09 2.94 -3.68
N ASP A 120 2.84 3.88 -4.25
CA ASP A 120 3.97 4.52 -3.58
C ASP A 120 3.51 5.33 -2.35
N ILE A 121 2.39 6.05 -2.45
CA ILE A 121 1.82 6.75 -1.30
C ILE A 121 1.41 5.73 -0.22
N ILE A 122 0.68 4.67 -0.58
CA ILE A 122 0.22 3.66 0.38
C ILE A 122 1.41 2.91 1.00
N ASP A 123 2.45 2.60 0.21
CA ASP A 123 3.70 1.99 0.66
C ASP A 123 4.38 2.86 1.72
N ASP A 124 4.54 4.16 1.42
CA ASP A 124 5.16 5.10 2.35
C ASP A 124 4.36 5.27 3.64
N VAL A 125 3.02 5.26 3.57
CA VAL A 125 2.14 5.28 4.75
C VAL A 125 2.35 4.03 5.60
N ASN A 126 2.32 2.84 4.99
CA ASN A 126 2.54 1.57 5.69
C ASN A 126 3.93 1.52 6.32
N ARG A 127 4.96 1.95 5.59
CA ARG A 127 6.35 1.93 6.05
C ARG A 127 6.60 2.88 7.21
N ARG A 128 6.00 4.09 7.18
CA ARG A 128 6.21 5.11 8.21
C ARG A 128 5.35 4.88 9.45
N PHE A 129 4.09 4.47 9.26
CA PHE A 129 3.10 4.45 10.34
C PHE A 129 2.61 3.05 10.70
N GLY A 130 2.88 2.02 9.90
CA GLY A 130 2.38 0.67 10.13
C GLY A 130 2.92 -0.05 11.36
N GLY A 131 4.05 0.41 11.90
CA GLY A 131 4.57 -0.04 13.21
C GLY A 131 3.94 0.67 14.41
N LEU A 132 3.09 1.66 14.17
CA LEU A 132 2.40 2.46 15.17
C LEU A 132 0.93 2.01 15.30
N HIS A 133 0.19 2.60 16.24
CA HIS A 133 -1.29 2.53 16.30
C HIS A 133 -1.90 1.11 16.27
N GLY A 134 -1.17 0.12 16.78
CA GLY A 134 -1.60 -1.29 16.76
C GLY A 134 -1.69 -1.89 15.35
N GLY A 135 -0.94 -1.36 14.39
CA GLY A 135 -0.94 -1.79 12.99
C GLY A 135 -2.02 -1.16 12.12
N ASN A 136 -2.78 -0.20 12.66
CA ASN A 136 -3.69 0.62 11.88
C ASN A 136 -2.96 1.82 11.29
N VAL A 137 -3.43 2.30 10.14
CA VAL A 137 -2.83 3.43 9.44
C VAL A 137 -3.91 4.34 8.88
N ALA A 138 -3.72 5.64 9.00
CA ALA A 138 -4.33 6.63 8.13
C ALA A 138 -3.40 7.82 7.99
N ALA A 139 -3.37 8.41 6.80
CA ALA A 139 -2.51 9.54 6.50
C ALA A 139 -3.18 10.45 5.48
N GLU A 140 -2.78 11.70 5.49
CA GLU A 140 -3.16 12.68 4.49
C GLU A 140 -1.95 13.52 4.09
N GLY A 141 -2.04 14.19 2.95
CA GLY A 141 -0.98 15.06 2.50
C GLY A 141 -1.33 15.80 1.23
N THR A 142 -0.29 16.34 0.62
CA THR A 142 -0.37 17.05 -0.66
C THR A 142 0.59 16.46 -1.66
N MET A 143 0.28 16.63 -2.93
CA MET A 143 1.10 16.25 -4.06
C MET A 143 0.92 17.25 -5.20
N GLU A 144 1.88 17.28 -6.13
CA GLU A 144 1.77 17.96 -7.41
C GLU A 144 1.62 16.90 -8.49
N CYS A 145 0.58 16.97 -9.33
CA CYS A 145 0.35 16.06 -10.45
C CYS A 145 0.08 16.88 -11.71
N GLU A 146 0.89 16.70 -12.75
CA GLU A 146 0.73 17.37 -14.05
C GLU A 146 0.56 18.92 -13.96
N GLY A 147 1.17 19.55 -12.95
CA GLY A 147 1.08 21.00 -12.72
C GLY A 147 -0.13 21.46 -11.89
N HIS A 148 -0.86 20.52 -11.28
CA HIS A 148 -1.94 20.78 -10.34
C HIS A 148 -1.59 20.28 -8.95
N GLN A 149 -1.90 21.08 -7.94
CA GLN A 149 -1.80 20.64 -6.56
C GLN A 149 -3.05 19.84 -6.17
N ALA A 150 -2.84 18.74 -5.47
CA ALA A 150 -3.91 17.91 -4.95
C ALA A 150 -3.68 17.57 -3.47
N THR A 151 -4.78 17.35 -2.75
CA THR A 151 -4.75 16.70 -1.43
C THR A 151 -5.04 15.22 -1.61
N TRP A 152 -4.37 14.36 -0.85
CA TRP A 152 -4.59 12.90 -0.90
C TRP A 152 -4.85 12.35 0.49
N PHE A 153 -5.59 11.25 0.57
CA PHE A 153 -5.99 10.59 1.81
C PHE A 153 -5.87 9.06 1.70
N VAL A 154 -5.31 8.43 2.73
CA VAL A 154 -5.31 6.98 2.97
C VAL A 154 -6.06 6.72 4.27
N ASN A 155 -7.18 5.98 4.20
CA ASN A 155 -8.12 5.80 5.32
C ASN A 155 -9.12 4.65 5.14
#